data_AF-A0A353ZQE4-F1
#
_entry.id   AF-A0A353ZQE4-F1
#
_cell.length_a   1.000
_cell.length_b   1.000
_cell.length_c   1.000
_cell.angle_alpha   90.00
_cell.angle_beta   90.00
_cell.angle_gamma   90.00
#
_symmetry.space_group_name_H-M   'P 1'
#
loop_
_entity.id
_entity.type
_entity.pdbx_description
1 polymer ?
#
loop_
_entity_poly.entity_id
_entity_poly.type
_entity_poly.pdbx_seq_one_letter_code
_entity_poly.pdbx_strand_id
1 'polypeptide(L)'
;ATAAPAGQNTAIAAKNTAAKSFKDGRYIVVLAAQAAAAYEGETPGLGATKPQNGRKLDAGSPNYKAYDAHLRKAQRDVAAEQGVTPSKQFTAALNGFTAELTATQATELSKDARVLEVSPDVENAPDYTTTDFLKLTGPQGAWATQFGGEANAGKGVVVGVIDSGFAPDNPFLQGEPVQPLGGKAQVGVPYRTTEGRIAMLKADGTTFEGECQTG
;
A
#
# COMPACT_ATOMS: atom_id res chain seq x y z
N ALA A 1 -3.11 0.86 13.13
CA ALA A 1 -2.32 1.78 12.30
C ALA A 1 -3.06 2.04 11.00
N THR A 2 -3.50 3.27 10.76
CA THR A 2 -3.97 3.72 9.45
C THR A 2 -2.74 4.08 8.64
N ALA A 3 -2.34 3.23 7.70
CA ALA A 3 -1.49 3.64 6.59
C ALA A 3 -2.37 4.47 5.64
N ALA A 4 -2.72 5.69 6.06
CA ALA A 4 -3.08 6.71 5.09
C ALA A 4 -1.76 7.12 4.42
N PRO A 5 -1.68 7.27 3.09
CA PRO A 5 -0.59 8.05 2.52
C PRO A 5 -0.56 9.37 3.29
N ALA A 6 0.63 9.83 3.68
CA ALA A 6 0.79 11.15 4.24
C ALA A 6 -0.03 12.11 3.37
N GLY A 7 -0.92 12.89 3.99
CA GLY A 7 -1.72 13.86 3.26
C GLY A 7 -0.76 14.62 2.35
N GLN A 8 -1.10 14.69 1.06
CA GLN A 8 -0.36 15.53 0.14
C GLN A 8 -0.52 16.96 0.67
N ASN A 9 0.39 17.35 1.56
CA ASN A 9 0.49 18.69 2.06
C ASN A 9 0.59 19.54 0.80
N THR A 10 -0.30 20.51 0.66
CA THR A 10 -0.31 21.56 -0.37
C THR A 10 0.94 22.46 -0.33
N ALA A 11 2.00 21.99 0.33
CA ALA A 11 3.30 22.62 0.50
C ALA A 11 4.45 21.86 -0.21
N ILE A 12 4.18 21.01 -1.21
CA ILE A 12 5.18 20.71 -2.26
C ILE A 12 5.01 21.73 -3.39
N ALA A 13 5.04 23.01 -3.02
CA ALA A 13 5.18 24.12 -3.94
C ALA A 13 6.67 24.31 -4.23
N ALA A 14 7.24 23.40 -4.99
CA ALA A 14 8.39 23.63 -5.85
C ALA A 14 8.50 22.41 -6.78
N LYS A 15 8.17 22.60 -8.07
CA LYS A 15 8.81 21.78 -9.09
C LYS A 15 10.31 21.94 -8.84
N ASN A 16 10.98 20.88 -8.40
CA ASN A 16 12.42 20.90 -8.27
C ASN A 16 12.97 20.89 -9.71
N THR A 17 13.02 22.07 -10.32
CA THR A 17 13.46 22.35 -11.70
C THR A 17 14.98 22.35 -11.84
N ALA A 18 15.71 21.83 -10.85
CA ALA A 18 17.07 21.38 -11.09
C ALA A 18 16.99 20.36 -12.23
N ALA A 19 17.63 20.68 -13.36
CA ALA A 19 17.61 19.85 -14.55
C ALA A 19 18.12 18.44 -14.21
N LYS A 20 17.21 17.54 -13.85
CA LYS A 20 17.51 16.12 -13.68
C LYS A 20 17.98 15.65 -15.06
N SER A 21 19.23 15.24 -15.17
CA SER A 21 19.71 14.57 -16.38
C SER A 21 19.12 13.16 -16.38
N PHE A 22 18.04 13.00 -17.15
CA PHE A 22 17.43 11.70 -17.36
C PHE A 22 18.32 10.83 -18.26
N LYS A 23 18.21 9.50 -18.09
CA LYS A 23 18.84 8.49 -18.93
C LYS A 23 17.73 7.62 -19.52
N ASP A 24 18.07 6.79 -20.50
CA ASP A 24 17.14 5.76 -20.96
C ASP A 24 16.97 4.70 -19.85
N GLY A 25 15.74 4.22 -19.65
CA GLY A 25 15.45 3.13 -18.72
C GLY A 25 14.02 3.14 -18.18
N ARG A 26 13.79 2.37 -17.10
CA ARG A 26 12.49 2.25 -16.45
C ARG A 26 12.27 3.39 -15.45
N TYR A 27 11.09 4.01 -15.53
CA TYR A 27 10.70 5.13 -14.68
C TYR A 27 9.34 4.90 -14.03
N ILE A 28 9.16 5.53 -12.87
CA ILE A 28 7.86 5.77 -12.23
C ILE A 28 7.48 7.23 -12.49
N VAL A 29 6.31 7.43 -13.08
CA VAL A 29 5.74 8.75 -13.39
C VAL A 29 4.53 8.97 -12.50
N VAL A 30 4.60 9.96 -11.61
CA VAL A 30 3.55 10.32 -10.66
C VAL A 30 2.77 11.51 -11.20
N LEU A 31 1.45 11.40 -11.24
CA LEU A 31 0.55 12.46 -11.72
C LEU A 31 0.03 13.31 -10.55
N ALA A 32 -0.34 14.55 -10.86
CA ALA A 32 -0.74 15.56 -9.89
C ALA A 32 -2.14 15.31 -9.28
N ALA A 33 -3.05 14.66 -10.00
CA ALA A 33 -4.38 14.34 -9.44
C ALA A 33 -4.26 13.36 -8.27
N GLN A 34 -5.13 13.51 -7.27
CA GLN A 34 -5.10 12.70 -6.06
C GLN A 34 -5.27 11.20 -6.35
N ALA A 35 -4.57 10.35 -5.60
CA ALA A 35 -4.85 8.92 -5.60
C ALA A 35 -6.23 8.64 -4.99
N ALA A 36 -6.86 7.51 -5.34
CA ALA A 36 -8.19 7.15 -4.88
C ALA A 36 -8.31 7.10 -3.35
N ALA A 37 -7.25 6.74 -2.62
CA ALA A 37 -7.24 6.75 -1.17
C ALA A 37 -7.34 8.16 -0.55
N ALA A 38 -7.02 9.21 -1.32
CA ALA A 38 -7.01 10.60 -0.88
C ALA A 38 -8.11 11.45 -1.54
N TYR A 39 -8.79 10.94 -2.57
CA TYR A 39 -9.71 11.72 -3.39
C TYR A 39 -11.05 12.05 -2.69
N GLU A 40 -11.34 13.34 -2.59
CA GLU A 40 -12.50 13.89 -1.87
C GLU A 40 -13.70 14.23 -2.76
N GLY A 41 -13.67 13.91 -4.06
CA GLY A 41 -14.83 14.13 -4.95
C GLY A 41 -14.79 15.45 -5.71
N GLU A 42 -13.62 16.06 -5.90
CA GLU A 42 -13.46 17.37 -6.53
C GLU A 42 -13.70 17.37 -8.06
N THR A 43 -13.67 16.20 -8.71
CA THR A 43 -13.90 16.07 -10.16
C THR A 43 -15.41 15.95 -10.47
N PRO A 44 -15.98 16.84 -11.30
CA PRO A 44 -17.39 16.80 -11.65
C PRO A 44 -17.85 15.43 -12.16
N GLY A 45 -18.92 14.91 -11.58
CA GLY A 45 -19.49 13.60 -11.93
C GLY A 45 -18.80 12.39 -11.28
N LEU A 46 -17.74 12.58 -10.48
CA LEU A 46 -17.03 11.50 -9.78
C LEU A 46 -17.10 11.70 -8.26
N GLY A 47 -17.82 10.80 -7.58
CA GLY A 47 -17.96 10.85 -6.12
C GLY A 47 -16.67 10.53 -5.36
N ALA A 48 -16.57 11.03 -4.12
CA ALA A 48 -15.42 10.81 -3.24
C ALA A 48 -15.13 9.30 -3.03
N THR A 49 -13.86 8.98 -2.87
CA THR A 49 -13.37 7.61 -2.65
C THR A 49 -12.52 7.48 -1.38
N LYS A 50 -12.06 8.59 -0.81
CA LYS A 50 -11.32 8.63 0.45
C LYS A 50 -12.11 7.91 1.56
N PRO A 51 -11.55 6.88 2.21
CA PRO A 51 -12.22 6.20 3.30
C PRO A 51 -12.31 7.10 4.54
N GLN A 52 -13.35 6.89 5.35
CA GLN A 52 -13.44 7.49 6.68
C GLN A 52 -12.28 7.01 7.56
N ASN A 53 -11.93 7.80 8.58
CA ASN A 53 -10.86 7.46 9.52
C ASN A 53 -11.06 6.05 10.10
N GLY A 54 -10.01 5.23 10.04
CA GLY A 54 -10.04 3.84 10.51
C GLY A 54 -10.71 2.83 9.57
N ARG A 55 -11.23 3.26 8.41
CA ARG A 55 -11.81 2.37 7.40
C ARG A 55 -10.83 2.08 6.26
N LYS A 56 -11.00 0.93 5.62
CA LYS A 56 -10.28 0.54 4.41
C LYS A 56 -10.88 1.25 3.20
N LEU A 57 -10.06 1.52 2.20
CA LEU A 57 -10.53 1.94 0.88
C LEU A 57 -11.41 0.82 0.29
N ASP A 58 -12.64 1.16 -0.10
CA ASP A 58 -13.55 0.23 -0.75
C ASP A 58 -13.31 0.23 -2.26
N ALA A 59 -12.41 -0.66 -2.69
CA ALA A 59 -12.10 -0.88 -4.11
C ALA A 59 -13.25 -1.52 -4.91
N GLY A 60 -14.31 -2.00 -4.24
CA GLY A 60 -15.50 -2.56 -4.88
C GLY A 60 -16.56 -1.52 -5.21
N SER A 61 -16.51 -0.36 -4.57
CA SER A 61 -17.53 0.68 -4.67
C SER A 61 -17.68 1.26 -6.09
N PRO A 62 -18.90 1.67 -6.50
CA PRO A 62 -19.11 2.34 -7.80
C PRO A 62 -18.25 3.59 -7.98
N ASN A 63 -18.11 4.41 -6.92
CA ASN A 63 -17.28 5.61 -6.95
C ASN A 63 -15.80 5.28 -7.20
N TYR A 64 -15.26 4.26 -6.51
CA TYR A 64 -13.88 3.84 -6.73
C TYR A 64 -13.66 3.37 -8.16
N LYS A 65 -14.53 2.52 -8.69
CA LYS A 65 -14.41 2.01 -10.07
C LYS A 65 -14.44 3.13 -11.10
N ALA A 66 -15.34 4.10 -10.92
CA ALA A 66 -15.43 5.26 -11.80
C ALA A 66 -14.15 6.12 -11.74
N TYR A 67 -13.65 6.40 -10.54
CA TYR A 67 -12.45 7.21 -10.36
C TYR A 67 -11.16 6.48 -10.79
N ASP A 68 -11.03 5.18 -10.52
CA ASP A 68 -9.94 4.34 -11.02
C ASP A 68 -9.88 4.36 -12.56
N ALA A 69 -11.02 4.19 -13.23
CA ALA A 69 -11.09 4.27 -14.69
C ALA A 69 -10.67 5.66 -15.22
N HIS A 70 -11.10 6.72 -14.54
CA HIS A 70 -10.71 8.10 -14.84
C HIS A 70 -9.19 8.30 -14.74
N LEU A 71 -8.58 7.92 -13.60
CA LEU A 71 -7.14 8.04 -13.39
C LEU A 71 -6.35 7.22 -14.41
N ARG A 72 -6.76 5.97 -14.68
CA ARG A 72 -6.10 5.13 -15.67
C ARG A 72 -6.17 5.72 -17.08
N LYS A 73 -7.28 6.36 -17.43
CA LYS A 73 -7.39 7.07 -18.71
C LYS A 73 -6.42 8.24 -18.76
N ALA A 74 -6.42 9.10 -17.75
CA ALA A 74 -5.54 10.27 -17.69
C ALA A 74 -4.05 9.88 -17.79
N GLN A 75 -3.65 8.80 -17.11
CA GLN A 75 -2.29 8.25 -17.20
C GLN A 75 -1.93 7.80 -18.63
N ARG A 76 -2.85 7.13 -19.34
CA ARG A 76 -2.62 6.75 -20.75
C ARG A 76 -2.55 7.96 -21.66
N ASP A 77 -3.41 8.95 -21.45
CA ASP A 77 -3.42 10.18 -22.24
C ASP A 77 -2.07 10.93 -22.10
N VAL A 78 -1.58 11.10 -20.86
CA VAL A 78 -0.25 11.69 -20.57
C VAL A 78 0.88 10.91 -21.23
N ALA A 79 0.88 9.58 -21.11
CA ALA A 79 1.93 8.75 -21.71
C ALA A 79 1.90 8.79 -23.25
N ALA A 80 0.70 8.78 -23.84
CA ALA A 80 0.51 8.76 -25.30
C ALA A 80 1.01 10.03 -25.98
N GLU A 81 1.00 11.19 -25.30
CA GLU A 81 1.58 12.43 -25.83
C GLU A 81 3.08 12.32 -26.13
N GLN A 82 3.78 11.38 -25.48
CA GLN A 82 5.19 11.09 -25.74
C GLN A 82 5.40 9.76 -26.51
N GLY A 83 4.31 9.19 -27.05
CA GLY A 83 4.34 7.89 -27.74
C GLY A 83 4.66 6.71 -26.82
N VAL A 84 4.38 6.83 -25.52
CA VAL A 84 4.70 5.82 -24.50
C VAL A 84 3.44 5.04 -24.12
N THR A 85 3.60 3.73 -23.91
CA THR A 85 2.56 2.88 -23.31
C THR A 85 2.93 2.54 -21.88
N PRO A 86 2.05 2.80 -20.88
CA PRO A 86 2.30 2.39 -19.50
C PRO A 86 2.45 0.86 -19.35
N SER A 87 3.49 0.41 -18.65
CA SER A 87 3.70 -1.01 -18.29
C SER A 87 2.86 -1.42 -17.08
N LYS A 88 2.71 -0.53 -16.09
CA LYS A 88 1.84 -0.73 -14.92
C LYS A 88 1.20 0.59 -14.52
N GLN A 89 -0.03 0.53 -14.05
CA GLN A 89 -0.81 1.70 -13.63
C GLN A 89 -1.26 1.55 -12.17
N PHE A 90 -1.00 2.58 -11.37
CA PHE A 90 -1.35 2.68 -9.96
C PHE A 90 -2.39 3.78 -9.75
N THR A 91 -3.41 3.49 -8.95
CA THR A 91 -4.51 4.44 -8.68
C THR A 91 -4.91 4.51 -7.22
N ALA A 92 -4.66 3.44 -6.43
CA ALA A 92 -5.16 3.32 -5.08
C ALA A 92 -4.44 4.26 -4.09
N ALA A 93 -3.17 3.97 -3.78
CA ALA A 93 -2.35 4.74 -2.84
C ALA A 93 -1.45 5.78 -3.54
N LEU A 94 -1.19 5.59 -4.83
CA LEU A 94 -0.40 6.45 -5.70
C LEU A 94 -1.16 6.60 -7.01
N ASN A 95 -1.21 7.82 -7.57
CA ASN A 95 -1.68 8.05 -8.93
C ASN A 95 -0.47 8.18 -9.85
N GLY A 96 -0.18 7.13 -10.61
CA GLY A 96 0.98 7.12 -11.48
C GLY A 96 1.10 5.84 -12.29
N PHE A 97 2.15 5.76 -13.09
CA PHE A 97 2.42 4.59 -13.91
C PHE A 97 3.92 4.32 -14.00
N THR A 98 4.28 3.08 -14.38
CA THR A 98 5.65 2.76 -14.83
C THR A 98 5.71 2.66 -16.34
N ALA A 99 6.86 3.03 -16.92
CA ALA A 99 7.14 2.86 -18.33
C ALA A 99 8.65 2.80 -18.59
N GLU A 100 9.03 2.17 -19.70
CA GLU A 100 10.36 2.35 -20.29
C GLU A 100 10.36 3.68 -21.06
N LEU A 101 11.31 4.57 -20.75
CA LEU A 101 11.42 5.90 -21.34
C LEU A 101 12.84 6.12 -21.86
N THR A 102 12.93 6.82 -22.99
CA THR A 102 14.18 7.51 -23.35
C THR A 102 14.39 8.74 -22.45
N ALA A 103 15.64 9.20 -22.36
CA ALA A 103 15.98 10.44 -21.65
C ALA A 103 15.15 11.64 -22.13
N THR A 104 14.88 11.71 -23.44
CA THR A 104 14.03 12.75 -24.03
C THR A 104 12.58 12.62 -23.57
N GLN A 105 11.99 11.43 -23.62
CA GLN A 105 10.61 11.21 -23.16
C GLN A 105 10.46 11.52 -21.66
N ALA A 106 11.41 11.10 -20.82
CA ALA A 106 11.42 11.42 -19.40
C ALA A 106 11.51 12.94 -19.15
N THR A 107 12.34 13.63 -19.94
CA THR A 107 12.46 15.09 -19.89
C THR A 107 11.15 15.78 -20.27
N GLU A 108 10.50 15.37 -21.35
CA GLU A 108 9.23 15.98 -21.78
C GLU A 108 8.09 15.69 -20.80
N LEU A 109 7.97 14.46 -20.29
CA LEU A 109 7.00 14.13 -19.24
C LEU A 109 7.21 14.98 -17.98
N SER A 110 8.46 15.26 -17.58
CA SER A 110 8.74 16.08 -16.40
C SER A 110 8.29 17.55 -16.53
N LYS A 111 8.06 18.03 -17.77
CA LYS A 111 7.59 19.39 -18.04
C LYS A 111 6.07 19.50 -18.02
N ASP A 112 5.35 18.40 -18.27
CA ASP A 112 3.90 18.35 -18.27
C ASP A 112 3.33 18.84 -16.93
N ALA A 113 2.33 19.72 -16.97
CA ALA A 113 1.70 20.28 -15.78
C ALA A 113 0.90 19.23 -14.98
N ARG A 114 0.49 18.13 -15.62
CA ARG A 114 -0.21 17.01 -14.99
C ARG A 114 0.75 16.04 -14.29
N VAL A 115 2.05 16.13 -14.55
CA VAL A 115 3.09 15.27 -13.95
C VAL A 115 3.70 15.97 -12.75
N LEU A 116 3.67 15.29 -11.61
CA LEU A 116 4.27 15.76 -10.37
C LEU A 116 5.74 15.35 -10.29
N GLU A 117 6.05 14.11 -10.68
CA GLU A 117 7.40 13.57 -10.62
C GLU A 117 7.66 12.51 -11.69
N VAL A 118 8.88 12.53 -12.24
CA VAL A 118 9.48 11.45 -13.01
C VAL A 118 10.71 10.97 -12.23
N SER A 119 10.69 9.72 -11.77
CA SER A 119 11.76 9.13 -10.95
C SER A 119 12.21 7.80 -11.53
N PRO A 120 13.53 7.53 -11.61
CA PRO A 120 14.01 6.23 -12.07
C PRO A 120 13.50 5.13 -11.16
N ASP A 121 13.11 4.01 -11.76
CA ASP A 121 12.78 2.78 -11.04
C ASP A 121 14.09 2.08 -10.67
N VAL A 122 14.37 2.01 -9.36
CA VAL A 122 15.64 1.52 -8.83
C VAL A 122 15.42 0.34 -7.90
N GLU A 123 16.35 -0.61 -7.97
CA GLU A 123 16.41 -1.71 -7.01
C GLU A 123 16.99 -1.21 -5.68
N ASN A 124 16.39 -1.67 -4.59
CA ASN A 124 16.89 -1.44 -3.24
C ASN A 124 17.24 -2.80 -2.64
N ALA A 125 18.38 -2.88 -1.94
CA ALA A 125 18.75 -4.06 -1.19
C ALA A 125 18.09 -4.05 0.20
N PRO A 126 17.72 -5.21 0.76
CA PRO A 126 17.31 -5.30 2.15
C PRO A 126 18.39 -4.73 3.07
N ASP A 127 17.99 -3.85 3.98
CA ASP A 127 18.84 -3.37 5.06
C ASP A 127 18.56 -4.20 6.32
N TYR A 128 19.61 -4.68 6.96
CA TYR A 128 19.51 -5.54 8.14
C TYR A 128 20.02 -4.80 9.36
N THR A 129 19.12 -4.53 10.31
CA THR A 129 19.48 -3.97 11.61
C THR A 129 19.16 -4.98 12.71
N THR A 130 20.03 -5.10 13.72
CA THR A 130 19.75 -5.98 14.87
C THR A 130 18.66 -5.39 15.77
N THR A 131 17.78 -6.25 16.27
CA THR A 131 16.62 -5.86 17.10
C THR A 131 16.92 -5.76 18.59
N ASP A 132 18.18 -5.96 18.99
CA ASP A 132 18.59 -6.13 20.39
C ASP A 132 18.28 -4.91 21.27
N PHE A 133 18.10 -3.73 20.67
CA PHE A 133 17.74 -2.50 21.39
C PHE A 133 16.27 -2.42 21.81
N LEU A 134 15.39 -3.28 21.29
CA LEU A 134 13.93 -3.13 21.44
C LEU A 134 13.40 -3.49 22.84
N LYS A 135 14.22 -4.09 23.72
CA LYS A 135 13.87 -4.45 25.11
C LYS A 135 12.48 -5.10 25.24
N LEU A 136 12.16 -6.01 24.33
CA LEU A 136 10.84 -6.64 24.27
C LEU A 136 10.65 -7.72 25.34
N THR A 137 11.70 -8.49 25.60
CA THR A 137 11.71 -9.69 26.44
C THR A 137 12.22 -9.42 27.86
N GLY A 138 12.02 -10.39 28.76
CA GLY A 138 12.46 -10.35 30.16
C GLY A 138 11.48 -9.67 31.13
N PRO A 139 11.73 -9.71 32.45
CA PRO A 139 10.79 -9.22 33.46
C PRO A 139 10.48 -7.71 33.36
N GLN A 140 11.39 -6.94 32.78
CA GLN A 140 11.23 -5.50 32.54
C GLN A 140 10.91 -5.18 31.07
N GLY A 141 10.76 -6.20 30.23
CA GLY A 141 10.49 -6.02 28.80
C GLY A 141 9.06 -5.56 28.53
N ALA A 142 8.84 -4.96 27.35
CA ALA A 142 7.53 -4.45 26.95
C ALA A 142 6.44 -5.53 26.96
N TRP A 143 6.76 -6.78 26.58
CA TRP A 143 5.78 -7.89 26.57
C TRP A 143 5.26 -8.21 27.97
N ALA A 144 6.16 -8.32 28.96
CA ALA A 144 5.77 -8.60 30.34
C ALA A 144 5.04 -7.42 30.99
N THR A 145 5.53 -6.20 30.78
CA THR A 145 5.08 -5.01 31.53
C THR A 145 3.86 -4.31 30.94
N GLN A 146 3.63 -4.40 29.63
CA GLN A 146 2.55 -3.67 28.94
C GLN A 146 1.45 -4.58 28.38
N PHE A 147 1.81 -5.81 28.01
CA PHE A 147 0.89 -6.70 27.29
C PHE A 147 0.43 -7.90 28.11
N GLY A 148 0.90 -8.05 29.36
CA GLY A 148 0.52 -9.19 30.21
C GLY A 148 1.20 -10.49 29.78
N GLY A 149 2.41 -10.40 29.25
CA GLY A 149 3.24 -11.52 28.81
C GLY A 149 3.28 -11.71 27.30
N GLU A 150 4.24 -12.53 26.87
CA GLU A 150 4.50 -12.83 25.44
C GLU A 150 3.28 -13.41 24.72
N ALA A 151 2.51 -14.29 25.38
CA ALA A 151 1.30 -14.89 24.81
C ALA A 151 0.20 -13.88 24.44
N ASN A 152 0.26 -12.67 24.98
CA ASN A 152 -0.70 -11.60 24.72
C ASN A 152 -0.12 -10.50 23.81
N ALA A 153 1.19 -10.48 23.58
CA ALA A 153 1.84 -9.51 22.72
C ALA A 153 1.35 -9.66 21.27
N GLY A 154 0.84 -8.58 20.68
CA GLY A 154 0.33 -8.57 19.30
C GLY A 154 -1.04 -9.22 19.09
N LYS A 155 -1.74 -9.66 20.15
CA LYS A 155 -3.07 -10.27 20.03
C LYS A 155 -4.06 -9.35 19.30
N GLY A 156 -4.65 -9.84 18.22
CA GLY A 156 -5.60 -9.07 17.40
C GLY A 156 -4.95 -8.03 16.49
N VAL A 157 -3.62 -8.06 16.32
CA VAL A 157 -2.89 -7.22 15.37
C VAL A 157 -2.56 -8.04 14.12
N VAL A 158 -2.65 -7.41 12.96
CA VAL A 158 -2.16 -7.97 11.69
C VAL A 158 -1.03 -7.09 11.21
N VAL A 159 0.11 -7.70 10.89
CA VAL A 159 1.30 -7.03 10.36
C VAL A 159 1.48 -7.47 8.92
N GLY A 160 1.48 -6.51 7.99
CA GLY A 160 1.87 -6.76 6.61
C GLY A 160 3.37 -6.58 6.46
N VAL A 161 4.06 -7.60 5.94
CA VAL A 161 5.50 -7.58 5.69
C VAL A 161 5.72 -7.53 4.18
N ILE A 162 6.35 -6.46 3.69
CA ILE A 162 6.75 -6.32 2.28
C ILE A 162 8.25 -6.57 2.24
N ASP A 163 8.62 -7.81 1.96
CA ASP A 163 10.01 -8.28 1.92
C ASP A 163 10.16 -9.31 0.79
N SER A 164 11.29 -9.99 0.74
CA SER A 164 11.61 -11.13 -0.11
C SER A 164 10.69 -12.35 0.09
N GLY A 165 9.89 -12.39 1.17
CA GLY A 165 8.99 -13.48 1.53
C GLY A 165 9.28 -14.02 2.92
N PHE A 166 8.84 -15.24 3.20
CA PHE A 166 9.18 -15.99 4.41
C PHE A 166 9.41 -17.47 4.06
N ALA A 167 10.11 -18.20 4.93
CA ALA A 167 10.27 -19.65 4.81
C ALA A 167 9.10 -20.35 5.53
N PRO A 168 8.11 -20.90 4.81
CA PRO A 168 6.89 -21.43 5.43
C PRO A 168 7.11 -22.70 6.25
N ASP A 169 8.19 -23.42 6.01
CA ASP A 169 8.59 -24.62 6.71
C ASP A 169 9.42 -24.34 7.99
N ASN A 170 9.81 -23.07 8.22
CA ASN A 170 10.59 -22.69 9.39
C ASN A 170 9.79 -22.97 10.69
N PRO A 171 10.33 -23.76 11.65
CA PRO A 171 9.65 -24.08 12.91
C PRO A 171 9.16 -22.87 13.71
N PHE A 172 9.83 -21.71 13.62
CA PHE A 172 9.39 -20.49 14.30
C PHE A 172 8.15 -19.82 13.71
N LEU A 173 7.78 -20.19 12.47
CA LEU A 173 6.60 -19.67 11.77
C LEU A 173 5.50 -20.73 11.61
N GLN A 174 5.70 -21.94 12.13
CA GLN A 174 4.70 -22.98 12.10
C GLN A 174 3.50 -22.58 12.96
N GLY A 175 2.32 -22.57 12.34
CA GLY A 175 1.05 -22.31 12.99
C GLY A 175 0.12 -23.51 12.92
N GLU A 176 -0.88 -23.52 13.78
CA GLU A 176 -1.94 -24.54 13.75
C GLU A 176 -2.86 -24.34 12.53
N PRO A 177 -3.41 -25.42 11.94
CA PRO A 177 -4.39 -25.30 10.88
C PRO A 177 -5.59 -24.42 11.28
N VAL A 178 -5.86 -23.39 10.47
CA VAL A 178 -6.96 -22.46 10.71
C VAL A 178 -8.30 -23.18 10.56
N GLN A 179 -9.13 -23.17 11.62
CA GLN A 179 -10.41 -23.87 11.65
C GLN A 179 -11.56 -23.01 11.09
N PRO A 180 -12.68 -23.62 10.62
CA PRO A 180 -13.90 -22.87 10.32
C PRO A 180 -14.41 -22.12 11.56
N LEU A 181 -15.15 -21.02 11.34
CA LEU A 181 -15.67 -20.23 12.46
C LEU A 181 -16.68 -21.03 13.31
N GLY A 182 -16.29 -21.35 14.55
CA GLY A 182 -17.16 -21.91 15.57
C GLY A 182 -17.70 -20.82 16.49
N GLY A 183 -18.96 -20.42 16.32
CA GLY A 183 -19.61 -19.41 17.16
C GLY A 183 -19.22 -17.98 16.81
N LYS A 184 -19.03 -17.11 17.81
CA LYS A 184 -18.66 -15.69 17.59
C LYS A 184 -17.14 -15.56 17.41
N ALA A 185 -16.74 -14.72 16.46
CA ALA A 185 -15.34 -14.41 16.24
C ALA A 185 -14.68 -13.82 17.51
N GLN A 186 -13.48 -14.29 17.82
CA GLN A 186 -12.70 -13.84 18.97
C GLN A 186 -11.50 -13.01 18.50
N VAL A 187 -11.15 -11.98 19.27
CA VAL A 187 -10.02 -11.09 18.94
C VAL A 187 -8.73 -11.89 18.88
N GLY A 188 -8.02 -11.79 17.75
CA GLY A 188 -6.72 -12.44 17.55
C GLY A 188 -6.79 -13.93 17.18
N VAL A 189 -7.99 -14.51 17.02
CA VAL A 189 -8.16 -15.91 16.60
C VAL A 189 -8.52 -15.94 15.11
N PRO A 190 -7.65 -16.46 14.23
CA PRO A 190 -7.97 -16.61 12.82
C PRO A 190 -9.00 -17.73 12.60
N TYR A 191 -9.84 -17.57 11.58
CA TYR A 191 -10.83 -18.57 11.16
C TYR A 191 -10.97 -18.61 9.64
N ARG A 192 -11.43 -19.74 9.10
CA ARG A 192 -11.78 -19.89 7.68
C ARG A 192 -13.20 -19.40 7.43
N THR A 193 -13.37 -18.55 6.41
CA THR A 193 -14.69 -18.13 5.93
C THR A 193 -15.32 -19.23 5.07
N THR A 194 -16.62 -19.11 4.79
CA THR A 194 -17.36 -20.00 3.89
C THR A 194 -16.80 -20.01 2.47
N GLU A 195 -16.16 -18.93 2.04
CA GLU A 195 -15.50 -18.77 0.74
C GLU A 195 -14.05 -19.28 0.75
N GLY A 196 -13.59 -19.90 1.83
CA GLY A 196 -12.24 -20.45 1.94
C GLY A 196 -11.14 -19.41 2.22
N ARG A 197 -11.50 -18.17 2.57
CA ARG A 197 -10.53 -17.13 2.98
C ARG A 197 -10.17 -17.24 4.45
N ILE A 198 -9.08 -16.61 4.85
CA ILE A 198 -8.72 -16.44 6.27
C ILE A 198 -9.26 -15.09 6.74
N ALA A 199 -9.93 -15.08 7.89
CA ALA A 199 -10.38 -13.86 8.54
C ALA A 199 -9.98 -13.85 10.01
N MET A 200 -9.86 -12.65 10.58
CA MET A 200 -9.56 -12.47 12.01
C MET A 200 -10.20 -11.19 12.54
N LEU A 201 -10.87 -11.28 13.68
CA LEU A 201 -11.31 -10.08 14.41
C LEU A 201 -10.08 -9.40 15.03
N LYS A 202 -9.83 -8.15 14.66
CA LYS A 202 -8.73 -7.35 15.20
C LYS A 202 -9.11 -6.67 16.51
N ALA A 203 -8.09 -6.22 17.23
CA ALA A 203 -8.26 -5.49 18.50
C ALA A 203 -9.01 -4.16 18.34
N ASP A 204 -9.00 -3.56 17.15
CA ASP A 204 -9.76 -2.34 16.84
C ASP A 204 -11.22 -2.59 16.41
N GLY A 205 -11.70 -3.83 16.54
CA GLY A 205 -13.07 -4.23 16.20
C GLY A 205 -13.33 -4.43 14.71
N THR A 206 -12.33 -4.19 13.85
CA THR A 206 -12.46 -4.47 12.41
C THR A 206 -11.97 -5.87 12.06
N THR A 207 -12.42 -6.40 10.93
CA THR A 207 -12.03 -7.73 10.45
C THR A 207 -10.90 -7.62 9.43
N PHE A 208 -9.83 -8.38 9.65
CA PHE A 208 -8.88 -8.72 8.60
C PHE A 208 -9.46 -9.85 7.74
N GLU A 209 -9.23 -9.78 6.43
CA GLU A 209 -9.48 -10.87 5.49
C GLU A 209 -8.26 -10.98 4.58
N GLY A 210 -7.81 -12.20 4.36
CA GLY A 210 -6.68 -12.52 3.49
C GLY A 210 -6.94 -13.80 2.71
N GLU A 211 -6.22 -13.94 1.60
CA GLU A 211 -6.23 -15.19 0.83
C GLU A 211 -5.57 -16.30 1.64
N CYS A 212 -6.11 -17.52 1.53
CA CYS A 212 -5.44 -18.70 2.04
C CYS A 212 -4.43 -19.12 0.97
N GLN A 213 -3.14 -19.02 1.29
CA GLN A 213 -2.06 -19.52 0.44
C GLN A 213 -1.54 -20.81 1.07
N THR A 214 -1.44 -21.87 0.27
CA THR A 214 -0.74 -23.08 0.67
C THR A 214 0.76 -22.77 0.69
N GLY A 215 1.36 -22.86 1.89
CA GLY A 215 2.82 -22.87 2.05
C GLY A 215 3.44 -24.19 1.60
#